data_AF-A0A6N2N5M1-F1
#
_entry.id   AF-A0A6N2N5M1-F1
#
_cell.length_a   1.000
_cell.length_b   1.000
_cell.length_c   1.000
_cell.angle_alpha   90.00
_cell.angle_beta   90.00
_cell.angle_gamma   90.00
#
_symmetry.space_group_name_H-M   'P 1'
#
loop_
_entity.id
_entity.type
_entity.pdbx_description
1 polymer ?
#
loop_
_entity_poly.entity_id
_entity_poly.type
_entity_poly.pdbx_seq_one_letter_code
_entity_poly.pdbx_strand_id
1 'polypeptide(L)'
;MIQIEMDYLQSRVKMLNINNKEVKKEVKWMKDYSSCQKILLVGEGDFSFSACLGKAFGSAVNMVATSLYSKETTMLKYSKSAKNLIELKDLGCTIIYQVDAHNLRKHPLLNRILFDRIVFNFPATALKWSESNVRQIERHQRLVKSFFRSCRDMLEKNGEVHVTHKIKEPYCRWEIERLAEDVGLCLVEKVLFRRSEYPGYSNKRGSGSRADETFPAGNSCTFKFARTT
;
A
#
# COMPACT_ATOMS: atom_id res chain seq x y z
N MET A 1 -49.04 -13.71 -35.38
CA MET A 1 -47.95 -12.71 -35.44
C MET A 1 -47.59 -12.19 -34.05
N ILE A 2 -48.58 -11.78 -33.24
CA ILE A 2 -48.39 -11.25 -31.87
C ILE A 2 -47.78 -12.27 -30.88
N GLN A 3 -48.15 -13.55 -30.96
CA GLN A 3 -47.64 -14.57 -30.03
C GLN A 3 -46.12 -14.81 -30.18
N ILE A 4 -45.62 -14.78 -31.42
CA ILE A 4 -44.19 -15.01 -31.72
C ILE A 4 -43.34 -13.86 -31.16
N GLU A 5 -43.82 -12.62 -31.24
CA GLU A 5 -43.14 -11.47 -30.64
C GLU A 5 -43.13 -11.52 -29.12
N MET A 6 -44.21 -11.97 -28.48
CA MET A 6 -44.27 -12.14 -27.03
C MET A 6 -43.31 -13.22 -26.52
N ASP A 7 -43.24 -14.36 -27.20
CA ASP A 7 -42.33 -15.45 -26.84
C ASP A 7 -40.85 -15.05 -27.02
N TYR A 8 -40.56 -14.25 -28.07
CA TYR A 8 -39.23 -13.69 -28.30
C TYR A 8 -38.82 -12.68 -27.22
N LEU A 9 -39.73 -11.79 -26.82
CA LEU A 9 -39.49 -10.83 -25.74
C LEU A 9 -39.29 -11.52 -24.39
N GLN A 10 -40.11 -12.52 -24.05
CA GLN A 10 -39.95 -13.29 -22.82
C GLN A 10 -38.61 -14.05 -22.80
N SER A 11 -38.19 -14.61 -23.94
CA SER A 11 -36.89 -15.27 -24.07
C SER A 11 -35.71 -14.30 -23.89
N ARG A 12 -35.82 -13.07 -24.41
CA ARG A 12 -34.81 -12.01 -24.20
C ARG A 12 -34.75 -11.53 -22.76
N VAL A 13 -35.89 -11.34 -22.10
CA VAL A 13 -35.96 -10.97 -20.67
C VAL A 13 -35.36 -12.10 -19.82
N LYS A 14 -35.62 -13.36 -20.17
CA LYS A 14 -35.03 -14.52 -19.47
C LYS A 14 -33.51 -14.59 -19.68
N MET A 15 -33.00 -14.34 -20.88
CA MET A 15 -31.54 -14.24 -21.12
C MET A 15 -30.88 -13.08 -20.38
N LEU A 16 -31.52 -11.91 -20.34
CA LEU A 16 -31.04 -10.75 -19.58
C LEU A 16 -31.00 -11.06 -18.07
N ASN A 17 -32.00 -11.77 -17.54
CA ASN A 17 -32.04 -12.20 -16.15
C ASN A 17 -31.04 -13.32 -15.82
N ILE A 18 -30.69 -14.19 -16.77
CA ILE A 18 -29.65 -15.23 -16.59
C ILE A 18 -28.26 -14.59 -16.51
N ASN A 19 -28.01 -13.51 -17.26
CA ASN A 19 -26.75 -12.77 -17.23
C ASN A 19 -26.61 -11.80 -16.04
N ASN A 20 -27.69 -11.56 -15.28
CA ASN A 20 -27.70 -10.73 -14.07
C ASN A 20 -27.51 -11.53 -12.79
N LYS A 21 -27.08 -12.81 -12.86
CA LYS A 21 -26.46 -13.45 -11.71
C LYS A 21 -25.15 -12.74 -11.44
N GLU A 22 -25.17 -11.75 -10.54
CA GLU A 22 -23.96 -11.26 -9.88
C GLU A 22 -23.21 -12.48 -9.35
N VAL A 23 -22.18 -12.90 -10.08
CA VAL A 23 -21.22 -13.88 -9.58
C VAL A 23 -20.56 -13.16 -8.42
N LYS A 24 -20.98 -13.48 -7.19
CA LYS A 24 -20.31 -13.00 -5.97
C LYS A 24 -18.84 -13.39 -6.10
N LYS A 25 -18.01 -12.42 -6.49
CA LYS A 25 -16.57 -12.62 -6.64
C LYS A 25 -16.06 -13.04 -5.27
N GLU A 26 -15.47 -14.23 -5.20
CA GLU A 26 -14.85 -14.73 -3.97
C GLU A 26 -13.81 -13.72 -3.47
N VAL A 27 -13.89 -13.36 -2.19
CA VAL A 27 -12.93 -12.44 -1.57
C VAL A 27 -11.64 -13.20 -1.33
N LYS A 28 -10.57 -12.79 -2.01
CA LYS A 28 -9.24 -13.37 -1.83
C LYS A 28 -8.48 -12.60 -0.75
N TRP A 29 -7.73 -13.34 0.04
CA TRP A 29 -6.97 -12.80 1.16
C TRP A 29 -5.48 -13.06 0.99
N MET A 30 -4.68 -12.09 1.41
CA MET A 30 -3.25 -12.21 1.57
C MET A 30 -2.87 -11.57 2.91
N LYS A 31 -2.70 -12.41 3.93
CA LYS A 31 -2.43 -12.00 5.30
C LYS A 31 -3.49 -10.98 5.76
N ASP A 32 -3.09 -9.75 6.00
CA ASP A 32 -3.92 -8.68 6.55
C ASP A 32 -4.71 -7.88 5.50
N TYR A 33 -4.57 -8.26 4.23
CA TYR A 33 -5.12 -7.57 3.08
C TYR A 33 -6.11 -8.45 2.32
N SER A 34 -7.17 -7.86 1.80
CA SER A 34 -8.16 -8.57 0.98
C SER A 34 -8.49 -7.83 -0.31
N SER A 35 -8.98 -8.59 -1.30
CA SER A 35 -9.32 -8.06 -2.63
C SER A 35 -10.50 -7.08 -2.65
N CYS A 36 -11.27 -6.97 -1.55
CA CYS A 36 -12.36 -6.01 -1.43
C CYS A 36 -11.94 -4.67 -0.81
N GLN A 37 -10.74 -4.58 -0.24
CA GLN A 37 -10.24 -3.35 0.36
C GLN A 37 -9.72 -2.39 -0.70
N LYS A 38 -9.93 -1.09 -0.47
CA LYS A 38 -9.22 -0.02 -1.17
C LYS A 38 -7.89 0.25 -0.48
N ILE A 39 -6.79 0.03 -1.19
CA ILE A 39 -5.45 0.01 -0.62
C ILE A 39 -4.57 1.09 -1.25
N LEU A 40 -4.03 1.99 -0.44
CA LEU A 40 -2.98 2.94 -0.83
C LEU A 40 -1.61 2.39 -0.39
N LEU A 41 -0.68 2.21 -1.33
CA LEU A 41 0.69 1.77 -1.07
C LEU A 41 1.64 2.95 -1.27
N VAL A 42 2.34 3.31 -0.20
CA VAL A 42 3.14 4.55 -0.11
C VAL A 42 4.62 4.25 -0.15
N GLY A 43 5.34 4.98 -1.00
CA GLY A 43 6.80 4.91 -1.05
C GLY A 43 7.32 3.58 -1.63
N GLU A 44 6.61 3.01 -2.60
CA GLU A 44 7.03 1.80 -3.29
C GLU A 44 8.41 2.03 -3.94
N GLY A 45 9.34 1.11 -3.66
CA GLY A 45 10.65 1.08 -4.31
C GLY A 45 10.52 0.51 -5.72
N ASP A 46 10.74 -0.79 -5.85
CA ASP A 46 10.58 -1.50 -7.12
C ASP A 46 9.14 -1.98 -7.39
N PHE A 47 8.16 -1.54 -6.59
CA PHE A 47 6.74 -1.93 -6.68
C PHE A 47 6.44 -3.43 -6.44
N SER A 48 7.41 -4.20 -5.94
CA SER A 48 7.25 -5.64 -5.76
C SER A 48 6.21 -6.02 -4.70
N PHE A 49 5.98 -5.18 -3.68
CA PHE A 49 4.95 -5.44 -2.66
C PHE A 49 3.55 -5.27 -3.24
N SER A 50 3.31 -4.17 -3.95
CA SER A 50 2.05 -3.96 -4.68
C SER A 50 1.78 -5.09 -5.68
N ALA A 51 2.79 -5.48 -6.47
CA ALA A 51 2.64 -6.57 -7.44
C ALA A 51 2.32 -7.91 -6.78
N CYS A 52 2.89 -8.17 -5.59
CA CYS A 52 2.62 -9.35 -4.79
C CYS A 52 1.12 -9.43 -4.40
N LEU A 53 0.57 -8.35 -3.82
CA LEU A 53 -0.85 -8.29 -3.45
C LEU A 53 -1.76 -8.41 -4.67
N GLY A 54 -1.48 -7.66 -5.73
CA GLY A 54 -2.29 -7.69 -6.96
C GLY A 54 -2.38 -9.08 -7.58
N LYS A 55 -1.27 -9.83 -7.62
CA LYS A 55 -1.24 -11.22 -8.09
C LYS A 55 -2.07 -12.14 -7.19
N ALA A 56 -1.92 -12.02 -5.87
CA ALA A 56 -2.70 -12.84 -4.93
C ALA A 56 -4.20 -12.60 -5.06
N PHE A 57 -4.62 -11.36 -5.30
CA PHE A 57 -6.01 -11.00 -5.56
C PHE A 57 -6.46 -11.35 -6.98
N GLY A 58 -5.53 -11.51 -7.93
CA GLY A 58 -5.81 -11.64 -9.36
C GLY A 58 -6.39 -10.36 -9.97
N SER A 59 -6.28 -9.23 -9.26
CA SER A 59 -6.71 -7.90 -9.68
C SER A 59 -6.13 -6.86 -8.73
N ALA A 60 -5.88 -5.66 -9.23
CA ALA A 60 -5.37 -4.53 -8.46
C ALA A 60 -6.21 -3.26 -8.68
N VAL A 61 -7.44 -3.38 -9.19
CA VAL A 61 -8.32 -2.22 -9.50
C VAL A 61 -8.63 -1.32 -8.30
N ASN A 62 -8.63 -1.89 -7.09
CA ASN A 62 -8.86 -1.16 -5.84
C ASN A 62 -7.54 -0.69 -5.19
N MET A 63 -6.42 -0.80 -5.88
CA MET A 63 -5.10 -0.45 -5.37
C MET A 63 -4.56 0.82 -6.03
N VAL A 64 -3.92 1.65 -5.22
CA VAL A 64 -3.16 2.82 -5.65
C VAL A 64 -1.73 2.66 -5.16
N ALA A 65 -0.78 2.42 -6.07
CA ALA A 65 0.64 2.27 -5.74
C ALA A 65 1.39 3.56 -6.06
N THR A 66 2.19 4.05 -5.10
CA THR A 66 2.82 5.37 -5.22
C THR A 66 4.32 5.34 -4.97
N SER A 67 5.06 6.20 -5.70
CA SER A 67 6.49 6.42 -5.52
C SER A 67 6.80 7.90 -5.33
N LEU A 68 7.84 8.20 -4.55
CA LEU A 68 8.37 9.57 -4.41
C LEU A 68 9.04 10.07 -5.69
N TYR A 69 9.57 9.15 -6.50
CA TYR A 69 10.32 9.48 -7.70
C TYR A 69 9.42 9.54 -8.93
N SER A 70 9.89 10.20 -10.00
CA SER A 70 9.25 10.10 -11.32
C SER A 70 9.29 8.65 -11.82
N LYS A 71 8.51 8.36 -12.87
CA LYS A 71 8.52 7.05 -13.53
C LYS A 71 9.91 6.70 -14.04
N GLU A 72 10.56 7.62 -14.73
CA GLU A 72 11.89 7.47 -15.33
C GLU A 72 12.92 7.21 -14.25
N THR A 73 12.91 8.02 -13.19
CA THR A 73 13.83 7.87 -12.06
C THR A 73 13.62 6.53 -11.35
N THR A 74 12.37 6.10 -11.16
CA THR A 74 12.05 4.79 -10.58
C THR A 74 12.63 3.66 -11.43
N MET A 75 12.45 3.71 -12.75
CA MET A 75 12.96 2.69 -13.69
C MET A 75 14.48 2.62 -13.73
N LEU A 76 15.16 3.77 -13.68
CA LEU A 76 16.62 3.84 -13.61
C LEU A 76 17.16 3.30 -12.28
N LYS A 77 16.43 3.53 -11.18
CA LYS A 77 16.89 3.24 -9.83
C LYS A 77 16.62 1.82 -9.38
N TYR A 78 15.61 1.15 -9.93
CA TYR A 78 15.21 -0.19 -9.54
C TYR A 78 15.08 -1.09 -10.75
N SER A 79 16.01 -2.03 -10.92
CA SER A 79 16.11 -2.91 -12.08
C SER A 79 14.82 -3.72 -12.36
N LYS A 80 14.09 -4.09 -11.30
CA LYS A 80 12.85 -4.88 -11.40
C LYS A 80 11.57 -4.05 -11.53
N SER A 81 11.65 -2.73 -11.39
CA SER A 81 10.45 -1.89 -11.39
C SER A 81 9.68 -1.98 -12.70
N ALA A 82 10.35 -2.01 -13.87
CA ALA A 82 9.66 -2.10 -15.16
C ALA A 82 8.74 -3.33 -15.24
N LYS A 83 9.23 -4.51 -14.84
CA LYS A 83 8.44 -5.75 -14.80
C LYS A 83 7.24 -5.63 -13.85
N ASN A 84 7.48 -5.17 -12.63
CA ASN A 84 6.42 -5.06 -11.61
C ASN A 84 5.35 -4.02 -12.00
N LEU A 85 5.77 -2.91 -12.64
CA LEU A 85 4.88 -1.87 -13.13
C LEU A 85 3.99 -2.33 -14.29
N ILE A 86 4.52 -3.13 -15.22
CA ILE A 86 3.73 -3.74 -16.30
C ILE A 86 2.65 -4.63 -15.70
N GLU A 87 3.04 -5.56 -14.83
CA GLU A 87 2.10 -6.47 -14.16
C GLU A 87 1.00 -5.70 -13.41
N LEU A 88 1.37 -4.67 -12.65
CA LEU A 88 0.41 -3.87 -11.90
C LEU A 88 -0.60 -3.18 -12.82
N LYS A 89 -0.15 -2.67 -13.97
CA LYS A 89 -1.04 -2.06 -14.95
C LYS A 89 -1.98 -3.08 -15.56
N ASP A 90 -1.49 -4.26 -15.91
CA ASP A 90 -2.28 -5.35 -16.48
C ASP A 90 -3.36 -5.82 -15.48
N LEU A 91 -3.06 -5.76 -14.18
CA LEU A 91 -4.01 -6.04 -13.10
C LEU A 91 -4.96 -4.87 -12.78
N GLY A 92 -4.80 -3.71 -13.42
CA GLY A 92 -5.65 -2.53 -13.27
C GLY A 92 -5.27 -1.59 -12.10
N CYS A 93 -4.05 -1.70 -11.56
CA CYS A 93 -3.58 -0.83 -10.48
C CYS A 93 -3.43 0.62 -10.96
N THR A 94 -3.84 1.57 -10.12
CA THR A 94 -3.53 2.98 -10.32
C THR A 94 -2.12 3.28 -9.83
N ILE A 95 -1.26 3.84 -10.68
CA ILE A 95 0.13 4.14 -10.33
C ILE A 95 0.35 5.65 -10.35
N ILE A 96 0.84 6.20 -9.25
CA ILE A 96 1.07 7.64 -9.09
C ILE A 96 2.52 7.90 -8.68
N TYR A 97 3.19 8.78 -9.41
CA TYR A 97 4.58 9.16 -9.15
C TYR A 97 4.65 10.51 -8.43
N GLN A 98 5.81 10.82 -7.87
CA GLN A 98 6.08 12.09 -7.18
C GLN A 98 5.13 12.36 -5.99
N VAL A 99 4.75 11.30 -5.28
CA VAL A 99 3.91 11.39 -4.08
C VAL A 99 4.80 11.52 -2.84
N ASP A 100 4.71 12.65 -2.15
CA ASP A 100 5.38 12.87 -0.86
C ASP A 100 4.53 12.37 0.32
N ALA A 101 5.07 11.39 1.05
CA ALA A 101 4.42 10.82 2.23
C ALA A 101 4.13 11.84 3.33
N HIS A 102 4.84 12.98 3.39
CA HIS A 102 4.54 14.03 4.37
C HIS A 102 3.20 14.73 4.10
N ASN A 103 2.68 14.65 2.86
CA ASN A 103 1.57 15.46 2.39
C ASN A 103 0.64 14.70 1.42
N LEU A 104 0.36 13.40 1.66
CA LEU A 104 -0.53 12.58 0.80
C LEU A 104 -1.86 13.27 0.51
N ARG A 105 -2.46 13.92 1.51
CA ARG A 105 -3.75 14.61 1.37
C ARG A 105 -3.69 15.86 0.50
N LYS A 106 -2.51 16.43 0.25
CA LYS A 106 -2.37 17.56 -0.68
C LYS A 106 -2.27 17.11 -2.13
N HIS A 107 -2.02 15.82 -2.37
CA HIS A 107 -1.91 15.31 -3.73
C HIS A 107 -3.29 15.32 -4.43
N PRO A 108 -3.46 16.00 -5.58
CA PRO A 108 -4.77 16.19 -6.22
C PRO A 108 -5.51 14.91 -6.55
N LEU A 109 -4.77 13.83 -6.83
CA LEU A 109 -5.35 12.51 -7.15
C LEU A 109 -5.72 11.68 -5.92
N LEU A 110 -5.28 12.07 -4.71
CA LEU A 110 -5.50 11.31 -3.48
C LEU A 110 -6.42 12.02 -2.49
N ASN A 111 -6.51 13.36 -2.55
CA ASN A 111 -7.12 14.21 -1.53
C ASN A 111 -8.61 13.96 -1.25
N ARG A 112 -9.31 13.27 -2.15
CA ARG A 112 -10.75 12.95 -2.08
C ARG A 112 -11.04 11.46 -1.94
N ILE A 113 -10.02 10.63 -1.75
CA ILE A 113 -10.16 9.18 -1.64
C ILE A 113 -9.92 8.76 -0.20
N LEU A 114 -10.89 8.04 0.36
CA LEU A 114 -10.74 7.32 1.61
C LEU A 114 -10.35 5.86 1.35
N PHE A 115 -9.51 5.30 2.20
CA PHE A 115 -8.91 3.97 2.05
C PHE A 115 -9.20 3.08 3.26
N ASP A 116 -9.40 1.80 3.00
CA ASP A 116 -9.47 0.76 4.04
C ASP A 116 -8.07 0.47 4.60
N ARG A 117 -7.04 0.56 3.75
CA ARG A 117 -5.65 0.30 4.13
C ARG A 117 -4.73 1.35 3.51
N ILE A 118 -3.88 1.96 4.33
CA ILE A 118 -2.77 2.79 3.86
C ILE A 118 -1.47 2.17 4.36
N VAL A 119 -0.63 1.70 3.45
CA VAL A 119 0.54 0.85 3.77
C VAL A 119 1.83 1.59 3.46
N PHE A 120 2.77 1.64 4.41
CA PHE A 120 4.11 2.16 4.20
C PHE A 120 5.16 1.19 4.78
N ASN A 121 5.80 0.43 3.90
CA ASN A 121 6.77 -0.58 4.27
C ASN A 121 8.18 0.01 4.39
N PHE A 122 8.79 -0.14 5.56
CA PHE A 122 10.14 0.31 5.88
C PHE A 122 10.41 1.78 5.49
N PRO A 123 9.59 2.73 5.99
CA PRO A 123 9.78 4.15 5.69
C PRO A 123 11.20 4.59 6.05
N ALA A 124 11.86 5.32 5.15
CA ALA A 124 13.20 5.82 5.38
C ALA A 124 13.43 7.16 4.68
N THR A 125 14.28 8.00 5.28
CA THR A 125 14.87 9.16 4.63
C THR A 125 16.26 8.79 4.13
N ALA A 126 16.79 9.55 3.15
CA ALA A 126 18.17 9.39 2.73
C ALA A 126 19.13 9.57 3.92
N LEU A 127 20.07 8.64 4.07
CA LEU A 127 21.04 8.65 5.16
C LEU A 127 22.07 9.77 4.92
N LYS A 128 22.14 10.71 5.86
CA LYS A 128 23.25 11.66 5.98
C LYS A 128 24.25 11.25 7.07
N TRP A 129 23.77 10.47 8.04
CA TRP A 129 24.55 9.91 9.15
C TRP A 129 24.17 8.44 9.33
N SER A 130 24.91 7.74 10.21
CA SER A 130 24.55 6.38 10.66
C SER A 130 23.09 6.30 11.12
N GLU A 131 22.46 5.14 10.94
CA GLU A 131 21.09 4.86 11.39
C GLU A 131 20.93 4.98 12.92
N SER A 132 22.00 4.86 13.69
CA SER A 132 22.02 5.06 15.16
C SER A 132 22.23 6.51 15.59
N ASN A 133 22.52 7.42 14.66
CA ASN A 133 22.73 8.83 14.95
C ASN A 133 21.40 9.50 15.34
N VAL A 134 21.39 10.26 16.44
CA VAL A 134 20.18 10.93 16.97
C VAL A 134 19.50 11.82 15.92
N ARG A 135 20.27 12.63 15.17
CA ARG A 135 19.71 13.52 14.14
C ARG A 135 19.12 12.75 12.97
N GLN A 136 19.68 11.58 12.65
CA GLN A 136 19.13 10.70 11.61
C GLN A 136 17.82 10.06 12.10
N ILE A 137 17.78 9.57 13.34
CA ILE A 137 16.57 9.05 13.99
C ILE A 137 15.46 10.10 13.99
N GLU A 138 15.73 11.33 14.43
CA GLU A 138 14.75 12.44 14.44
C GLU A 138 14.19 12.76 13.03
N ARG A 139 15.00 12.61 11.98
CA ARG A 139 14.52 12.77 10.60
C ARG A 139 13.55 11.66 10.19
N HIS A 140 13.86 10.43 10.56
CA HIS A 140 12.97 9.30 10.33
C HIS A 140 11.66 9.44 11.12
N GLN A 141 11.74 9.85 12.38
CA GLN A 141 10.56 10.13 13.20
C GLN A 141 9.68 11.21 12.58
N ARG A 142 10.26 12.31 12.07
CA ARG A 142 9.51 13.36 11.37
C ARG A 142 8.80 12.85 10.12
N LEU A 143 9.47 12.00 9.32
CA LEU A 143 8.84 11.35 8.15
C LEU A 143 7.62 10.54 8.58
N VAL A 144 7.80 9.63 9.55
CA VAL A 144 6.73 8.71 10.01
C VAL A 144 5.58 9.48 10.65
N LYS A 145 5.85 10.46 11.51
CA LYS A 145 4.80 11.29 12.13
C LYS A 145 4.02 12.12 11.10
N SER A 146 4.71 12.67 10.10
CA SER A 146 4.04 13.42 9.02
C SER A 146 3.18 12.52 8.14
N PHE A 147 3.67 11.31 7.84
CA PHE A 147 2.90 10.28 7.16
C PHE A 147 1.63 9.92 7.93
N PHE A 148 1.72 9.61 9.22
CA PHE A 148 0.54 9.32 10.05
C PHE A 148 -0.47 10.47 10.06
N ARG A 149 0.02 11.71 10.25
CA ARG A 149 -0.84 12.89 10.20
C ARG A 149 -1.56 13.02 8.86
N SER A 150 -0.87 12.75 7.75
CA SER A 150 -1.49 12.80 6.43
C SER A 150 -2.50 11.69 6.20
N CYS A 151 -2.29 10.51 6.77
CA CYS A 151 -3.16 9.35 6.60
C CYS A 151 -4.44 9.43 7.41
N ARG A 152 -4.39 10.03 8.61
CA ARG A 152 -5.50 10.03 9.58
C ARG A 152 -6.83 10.37 8.92
N ASP A 153 -6.88 11.44 8.12
CA ASP A 153 -8.13 11.91 7.53
C ASP A 153 -8.42 11.31 6.14
N MET A 154 -7.64 10.30 5.73
CA MET A 154 -7.79 9.53 4.49
C MET A 154 -8.25 8.09 4.74
N LEU A 155 -8.57 7.74 5.99
CA LEU A 155 -9.11 6.43 6.35
C LEU A 155 -10.64 6.36 6.18
N GLU A 156 -11.11 5.21 5.73
CA GLU A 156 -12.53 4.82 5.88
C GLU A 156 -12.88 4.61 7.37
N LYS A 157 -14.17 4.39 7.68
CA LYS A 157 -14.65 4.21 9.06
C LYS A 157 -13.88 3.12 9.84
N ASN A 158 -13.54 2.01 9.17
CA ASN A 158 -12.76 0.90 9.73
C ASN A 158 -11.37 0.81 9.07
N GLY A 159 -10.88 1.94 8.56
CA GLY A 159 -9.61 2.02 7.86
C GLY A 159 -8.42 1.91 8.82
N GLU A 160 -7.33 1.33 8.33
CA GLU A 160 -6.09 1.17 9.08
C GLU A 160 -4.88 1.73 8.33
N VAL A 161 -3.95 2.33 9.08
CA VAL A 161 -2.60 2.65 8.61
C VAL A 161 -1.66 1.53 9.03
N HIS A 162 -0.95 0.95 8.08
CA HIS A 162 0.00 -0.13 8.31
C HIS A 162 1.41 0.38 8.07
N VAL A 163 2.27 0.29 9.08
CA VAL A 163 3.70 0.60 8.95
C VAL A 163 4.50 -0.65 9.27
N THR A 164 5.32 -1.11 8.34
CA THR A 164 6.24 -2.23 8.60
C THR A 164 7.61 -1.68 8.96
N HIS A 165 8.16 -2.05 10.11
CA HIS A 165 9.50 -1.62 10.49
C HIS A 165 10.22 -2.58 11.44
N LYS A 166 11.54 -2.39 11.51
CA LYS A 166 12.42 -3.10 12.44
C LYS A 166 12.14 -2.66 13.87
N ILE A 167 12.28 -3.60 14.82
CA ILE A 167 11.91 -3.38 16.23
C ILE A 167 13.08 -3.51 17.22
N LYS A 168 14.30 -3.73 16.72
CA LYS A 168 15.53 -3.79 17.54
C LYS A 168 16.38 -2.54 17.32
N GLU A 169 17.36 -2.30 18.19
CA GLU A 169 18.26 -1.15 18.07
C GLU A 169 18.92 -1.06 16.68
N PRO A 170 19.09 0.15 16.12
CA PRO A 170 18.64 1.45 16.65
C PRO A 170 17.17 1.79 16.36
N TYR A 171 16.44 0.92 15.67
CA TYR A 171 15.13 1.18 15.09
C TYR A 171 14.00 1.30 16.11
N CYS A 172 14.10 0.63 17.26
CA CYS A 172 13.12 0.81 18.36
C CYS A 172 13.06 2.25 18.87
N ARG A 173 14.15 3.02 18.75
CA ARG A 173 14.21 4.44 19.13
C ARG A 173 13.40 5.35 18.21
N TRP A 174 12.82 4.83 17.14
CA TRP A 174 11.89 5.58 16.32
C TRP A 174 10.54 5.78 17.00
N GLU A 175 10.20 4.93 17.98
CA GLU A 175 8.97 5.06 18.79
C GLU A 175 7.70 5.17 17.94
N ILE A 176 7.57 4.32 16.92
CA ILE A 176 6.49 4.38 15.91
C ILE A 176 5.09 4.46 16.56
N GLU A 177 4.86 3.71 17.63
CA GLU A 177 3.59 3.70 18.37
C GLU A 177 3.29 5.09 18.95
N ARG A 178 4.25 5.71 19.64
CA ARG A 178 4.14 7.08 20.18
C ARG A 178 3.89 8.12 19.07
N LEU A 179 4.57 7.99 17.92
CA LEU A 179 4.39 8.91 16.80
C LEU A 179 2.98 8.87 16.19
N ALA A 180 2.34 7.70 16.20
CA ALA A 180 0.97 7.52 15.74
C ALA A 180 -0.03 8.12 16.77
N GLU A 181 0.18 7.85 18.05
CA GLU A 181 -0.62 8.38 19.16
C GLU A 181 -0.62 9.92 19.18
N ASP A 182 0.55 10.53 19.02
CA ASP A 182 0.75 11.98 18.93
C ASP A 182 -0.10 12.69 17.85
N VAL A 183 -0.66 11.94 16.89
CA VAL A 183 -1.49 12.48 15.81
C VAL A 183 -2.93 11.96 15.82
N GLY A 184 -3.35 11.24 16.87
CA GLY A 184 -4.72 10.75 17.05
C GLY A 184 -4.99 9.43 16.33
N LEU A 185 -3.98 8.55 16.25
CA LEU A 185 -4.13 7.16 15.84
C LEU A 185 -3.79 6.24 17.01
N CYS A 186 -4.54 5.17 17.21
CA CYS A 186 -4.28 4.16 18.24
C CYS A 186 -3.77 2.86 17.62
N LEU A 187 -2.87 2.16 18.31
CA LEU A 187 -2.40 0.84 17.90
C LEU A 187 -3.53 -0.17 18.07
N VAL A 188 -3.91 -0.84 16.99
CA VAL A 188 -4.91 -1.93 16.97
C VAL A 188 -4.21 -3.27 17.13
N GLU A 189 -3.13 -3.48 16.39
CA GLU A 189 -2.44 -4.76 16.36
C GLU A 189 -0.97 -4.58 15.93
N LYS A 190 -0.13 -5.49 16.40
CA LYS A 190 1.27 -5.60 16.00
C LYS A 190 1.57 -7.04 15.59
N VAL A 191 1.85 -7.26 14.31
CA VAL A 191 2.06 -8.59 13.73
C VAL A 191 3.51 -8.74 13.30
N LEU A 192 4.11 -9.91 13.55
CA LEU A 192 5.47 -10.20 13.07
C LEU A 192 5.52 -10.18 11.55
N PHE A 193 6.42 -9.39 10.98
CA PHE A 193 6.62 -9.33 9.54
C PHE A 193 7.56 -10.43 9.07
N ARG A 194 7.11 -11.25 8.13
CA ARG A 194 7.92 -12.27 7.48
C ARG A 194 7.92 -12.05 5.96
N ARG A 195 9.07 -11.69 5.39
CA ARG A 195 9.20 -11.47 3.93
C ARG A 195 8.74 -12.69 3.11
N SER A 196 8.93 -13.90 3.63
CA SER A 196 8.50 -15.15 2.99
C SER A 196 6.99 -15.27 2.79
N GLU A 197 6.19 -14.53 3.58
CA GLU A 197 4.73 -14.49 3.44
C GLU A 197 4.27 -13.61 2.26
N TYR A 198 5.20 -12.90 1.62
CA TYR A 198 4.97 -12.05 0.46
C TYR A 198 5.83 -12.50 -0.74
N PRO A 199 5.42 -13.55 -1.47
CA PRO A 199 6.20 -14.07 -2.60
C PRO A 199 6.47 -13.00 -3.66
N GLY A 200 7.73 -12.86 -4.05
CA GLY A 200 8.18 -11.84 -5.01
C GLY A 200 8.50 -10.48 -4.40
N TYR A 201 8.09 -10.20 -3.16
CA TYR A 201 8.46 -8.95 -2.48
C TYR A 201 9.96 -8.88 -2.17
N SER A 202 10.55 -7.72 -2.50
CA SER A 202 11.92 -7.35 -2.18
C SER A 202 11.95 -5.95 -1.58
N ASN A 203 12.25 -5.84 -0.28
CA ASN A 203 12.46 -4.55 0.36
C ASN A 203 13.73 -3.87 -0.18
N LYS A 204 13.67 -2.57 -0.45
CA LYS A 204 14.72 -1.79 -1.13
C LYS A 204 15.24 -0.67 -0.24
N ARG A 205 16.56 -0.41 -0.29
CA ARG A 205 17.21 0.66 0.50
C ARG A 205 16.71 2.06 0.15
N GLY A 206 16.26 2.27 -1.08
CA GLY A 206 15.49 3.47 -1.43
C GLY A 206 16.32 4.75 -1.57
N SER A 207 17.63 4.76 -1.38
CA SER A 207 18.49 5.93 -1.59
C SER A 207 19.96 5.55 -1.85
N GLY A 208 20.73 6.48 -2.42
CA GLY A 208 22.15 6.29 -2.75
C GLY A 208 22.41 5.34 -3.93
N SER A 209 23.68 5.04 -4.18
CA SER A 209 24.11 4.11 -5.25
C SER A 209 23.60 2.68 -5.04
N ARG A 210 23.29 2.32 -3.79
CA ARG A 210 22.79 1.00 -3.38
C ARG A 210 21.26 0.95 -3.26
N ALA A 211 20.54 1.89 -3.87
CA ALA A 211 19.10 2.02 -3.69
C ALA A 211 18.32 0.75 -4.06
N ASP A 212 18.74 0.04 -5.10
CA ASP A 212 18.10 -1.20 -5.58
C ASP A 212 18.46 -2.44 -4.76
N GLU A 213 19.48 -2.34 -3.90
CA GLU A 213 19.83 -3.45 -3.05
C GLU A 213 18.79 -3.67 -1.96
N THR A 214 18.66 -4.92 -1.54
CA THR A 214 17.89 -5.26 -0.36
C THR A 214 18.67 -5.00 0.93
N PHE A 215 17.96 -5.05 2.04
CA PHE A 215 18.55 -5.00 3.37
C PHE A 215 17.95 -6.11 4.24
N PRO A 216 18.66 -6.58 5.28
CA PRO A 216 18.10 -7.53 6.22
C PRO A 216 16.89 -6.93 6.93
N ALA A 217 15.70 -7.49 6.69
CA ALA A 217 14.48 -7.08 7.42
C ALA A 217 14.58 -7.45 8.90
N GLY A 218 15.28 -8.54 9.25
CA GLY A 218 15.50 -8.95 10.63
C GLY A 218 14.21 -9.07 11.44
N ASN A 219 14.29 -8.76 12.74
CA ASN A 219 13.11 -8.66 13.59
C ASN A 219 12.33 -7.39 13.23
N SER A 220 11.25 -7.58 12.49
CA SER A 220 10.33 -6.52 12.06
C SER A 220 8.89 -6.86 12.39
N CYS A 221 8.08 -5.83 12.56
CA CYS A 221 6.63 -5.96 12.71
C CYS A 221 5.91 -5.04 11.75
N THR A 222 4.71 -5.44 11.36
CA THR A 222 3.69 -4.56 10.81
C THR A 222 2.84 -4.05 11.96
N PHE A 223 2.89 -2.74 12.19
CA PHE A 223 2.07 -2.03 13.15
C PHE A 223 0.81 -1.55 12.45
N LYS A 224 -0.37 -1.85 12.99
CA LYS A 224 -1.67 -1.46 12.44
C LYS A 224 -2.33 -0.45 13.36
N PHE A 225 -2.68 0.71 12.81
CA PHE A 225 -3.26 1.82 13.55
C PHE A 225 -4.61 2.22 13.00
N ALA A 226 -5.56 2.57 13.86
CA ALA A 226 -6.86 3.13 13.48
C ALA A 226 -7.05 4.52 14.10
N ARG A 227 -8.09 5.26 13.67
CA ARG A 227 -8.46 6.52 14.32
C ARG A 227 -8.86 6.24 15.77
N THR A 228 -8.42 7.09 16.69
CA THR A 228 -8.99 7.12 18.03
C THR A 228 -10.48 7.45 17.90
N THR A 229 -11.34 6.59 18.44
CA THR A 229 -12.79 6.81 18.55
C THR A 229 -13.11 7.89 19.56
#